data_AF-A0A946N686-F1
#
_entry.id   AF-A0A946N686-F1
#
_cell.length_a   1.000
_cell.length_b   1.000
_cell.length_c   1.000
_cell.angle_alpha   90.00
_cell.angle_beta   90.00
_cell.angle_gamma   90.00
#
_symmetry.space_group_name_H-M   'P 1'
#
loop_
_entity.id
_entity.type
_entity.pdbx_description
1 polymer ?
#
loop_
_entity_poly.entity_id
_entity_poly.type
_entity_poly.pdbx_seq_one_letter_code
_entity_poly.pdbx_strand_id
1 'polypeptide(L)'
;MSGQQTGNDYDLDLVMGGDVADSGLPHGGLMNDFVEAVCARDTDRTAQARTVIVETLGEAAMVDAAAMIAAFNAYPRMADATGIPLEDGKAIATLKMRQELDLETINNAAP
;
A
#
# COMPACT_ATOMS: atom_id res chain seq x y z
N MET A 1 1.41 12.85 9.56
CA MET A 1 2.45 11.93 10.10
C MET A 1 3.81 12.16 9.47
N SER A 2 4.06 11.90 8.18
CA SER A 2 5.24 12.47 7.49
C SER A 2 4.96 13.91 7.00
N GLY A 3 3.80 14.17 6.39
CA GLY A 3 3.42 15.50 5.91
C GLY A 3 3.37 16.58 6.99
N GLN A 4 2.87 16.25 8.18
CA GLN A 4 2.91 17.16 9.32
C GLN A 4 4.32 17.43 9.86
N GLN A 5 5.26 16.47 9.72
CA GLN A 5 6.66 16.68 10.12
C GLN A 5 7.43 17.48 9.06
N THR A 6 7.11 17.31 7.77
CA THR A 6 7.74 18.05 6.66
C THR A 6 7.03 19.35 6.30
N GLY A 7 5.82 19.59 6.82
CA GLY A 7 4.95 20.71 6.44
C GLY A 7 4.23 20.52 5.10
N ASN A 8 4.21 19.31 4.55
CA ASN A 8 3.52 19.00 3.30
C ASN A 8 2.06 18.62 3.56
N ASP A 9 1.18 19.21 2.76
CA ASP A 9 -0.19 18.74 2.60
C ASP A 9 -0.24 17.70 1.49
N TYR A 10 -0.95 16.60 1.72
CA TYR A 10 -1.06 15.49 0.77
C TYR A 10 -2.52 15.24 0.48
N ASP A 11 -2.86 15.22 -0.80
CA ASP A 11 -4.16 14.73 -1.25
C ASP A 11 -4.22 13.21 -1.07
N LEU A 12 -5.17 12.76 -0.25
CA LEU A 12 -5.39 11.34 0.06
C LEU A 12 -6.62 10.78 -0.66
N ASP A 13 -7.33 11.56 -1.46
CA ASP A 13 -8.61 11.16 -2.06
C ASP A 13 -8.44 9.88 -2.89
N LEU A 14 -7.34 9.76 -3.62
CA LEU A 14 -7.01 8.58 -4.44
C LEU A 14 -6.84 7.29 -3.62
N VAL A 15 -6.34 7.40 -2.38
CA VAL A 15 -6.20 6.25 -1.47
C VAL A 15 -7.54 5.90 -0.82
N MET A 16 -8.42 6.88 -0.68
CA MET A 16 -9.71 6.76 -0.02
C MET A 16 -10.88 6.44 -0.98
N GLY A 17 -10.57 6.06 -2.22
CA GLY A 17 -11.57 5.62 -3.23
C GLY A 17 -11.81 6.60 -4.38
N GLY A 18 -10.97 7.63 -4.53
CA GLY A 18 -10.92 8.48 -5.72
C GLY A 18 -10.50 7.70 -6.97
N ASP A 19 -10.79 8.26 -8.15
CA ASP A 19 -10.44 7.62 -9.41
C ASP A 19 -8.94 7.78 -9.68
N VAL A 20 -8.26 6.67 -9.94
CA VAL A 20 -6.83 6.66 -10.28
C VAL A 20 -6.53 7.43 -11.57
N ALA A 21 -7.53 7.63 -12.45
CA ALA A 21 -7.41 8.50 -13.62
C ALA A 21 -7.02 9.94 -13.25
N ASP A 22 -7.42 10.41 -12.06
CA ASP A 22 -7.14 11.76 -11.57
C ASP A 22 -5.84 11.84 -10.76
N SER A 23 -5.07 10.75 -10.69
CA SER A 23 -3.90 10.67 -9.79
C SER A 23 -2.70 11.51 -10.21
N GLY A 24 -2.63 11.95 -11.46
CA GLY A 24 -1.43 12.56 -12.05
C GLY A 24 -0.23 11.62 -12.12
N LEU A 25 -0.35 10.36 -11.66
CA LEU A 25 0.70 9.36 -11.73
C LEU A 25 0.83 8.85 -13.16
N PRO A 26 2.02 8.94 -13.78
CA PRO A 26 2.27 8.31 -15.07
C PRO A 26 1.91 6.82 -15.01
N HIS A 27 1.08 6.38 -15.95
CA HIS A 27 0.59 4.99 -16.02
C HIS A 27 -0.16 4.52 -14.76
N GLY A 28 -0.69 5.42 -13.93
CA GLY A 28 -1.39 5.08 -12.68
C GLY A 28 -2.52 4.06 -12.88
N GLY A 29 -3.32 4.21 -13.95
CA GLY A 29 -4.37 3.26 -14.33
C GLY A 29 -3.84 1.84 -14.54
N LEU A 30 -2.74 1.71 -15.31
CA LEU A 30 -2.12 0.41 -15.59
C LEU A 30 -1.52 -0.22 -14.33
N MET A 31 -0.86 0.58 -13.49
CA MET A 31 -0.29 0.09 -12.23
C MET A 31 -1.39 -0.38 -11.26
N ASN A 32 -2.47 0.40 -11.14
CA ASN A 32 -3.60 0.04 -10.30
C ASN A 32 -4.29 -1.22 -10.80
N ASP A 33 -4.52 -1.33 -12.12
CA ASP A 33 -5.10 -2.52 -12.74
C ASP A 33 -4.29 -3.79 -12.43
N PHE A 34 -2.96 -3.69 -12.51
CA PHE A 34 -2.07 -4.80 -12.17
C PHE A 34 -2.15 -5.20 -10.70
N VAL A 35 -2.13 -4.24 -9.77
CA VAL A 35 -2.28 -4.49 -8.33
C VAL A 35 -3.62 -5.15 -8.03
N GLU A 36 -4.71 -4.59 -8.57
CA GLU A 36 -6.07 -5.10 -8.37
C GLU A 36 -6.24 -6.52 -8.92
N ALA A 37 -5.70 -6.80 -10.11
CA ALA A 37 -5.73 -8.14 -10.69
C ALA A 37 -5.01 -9.17 -9.81
N VAL A 38 -3.83 -8.83 -9.28
CA VAL A 38 -3.06 -9.71 -8.39
C VAL A 38 -3.82 -9.94 -7.07
N CYS A 39 -4.39 -8.88 -6.48
CA CYS A 39 -5.17 -8.97 -5.24
C CYS A 39 -6.45 -9.81 -5.42
N ALA A 40 -7.13 -9.67 -6.55
CA ALA A 40 -8.30 -10.46 -6.92
C ALA A 40 -7.96 -11.91 -7.30
N ARG A 41 -6.67 -12.25 -7.44
CA ARG A 41 -6.17 -13.54 -7.96
C ARG A 41 -6.69 -13.86 -9.37
N ASP A 42 -6.93 -12.82 -10.16
CA ASP A 42 -7.33 -12.94 -11.57
C ASP A 42 -6.08 -13.15 -12.42
N THR A 43 -5.81 -14.40 -12.78
CA THR A 43 -4.59 -14.77 -13.51
C THR A 43 -4.55 -14.22 -14.93
N ASP A 44 -5.71 -14.12 -15.58
CA ASP A 44 -5.81 -13.69 -16.97
C ASP A 44 -5.59 -12.19 -17.07
N ARG A 45 -6.25 -11.41 -16.19
CA ARG A 45 -6.03 -9.97 -16.09
C ARG A 45 -4.60 -9.64 -15.64
N THR A 46 -4.06 -10.42 -14.71
CA THR A 46 -2.64 -10.29 -14.30
C THR A 46 -1.68 -10.50 -15.48
N ALA A 47 -1.92 -11.53 -16.30
CA ALA A 47 -1.08 -11.80 -17.47
C ALA A 47 -1.16 -10.67 -18.50
N GLN A 48 -2.36 -10.17 -18.78
CA GLN A 48 -2.58 -9.05 -19.69
C GLN A 48 -1.87 -7.79 -19.20
N ALA A 49 -2.05 -7.42 -17.92
CA ALA A 49 -1.38 -6.25 -17.35
C ALA A 49 0.15 -6.38 -17.41
N ARG A 50 0.72 -7.57 -17.15
CA ARG A 50 2.17 -7.81 -17.31
C ARG A 50 2.63 -7.54 -18.74
N THR A 51 1.94 -8.06 -19.74
CA THR A 51 2.26 -7.80 -21.15
C THR A 51 2.26 -6.31 -21.46
N VAL A 52 1.21 -5.59 -21.06
CA VAL A 52 1.09 -4.15 -21.31
C VAL A 52 2.20 -3.36 -20.60
N ILE A 53 2.57 -3.73 -19.37
CA ILE A 53 3.68 -3.10 -18.64
C ILE A 53 5.01 -3.34 -19.35
N VAL A 54 5.28 -4.57 -19.80
CA VAL A 54 6.53 -4.87 -20.53
C VAL A 54 6.60 -4.09 -21.83
N GLU A 55 5.51 -4.00 -22.59
CA GLU A 55 5.46 -3.25 -23.85
C GLU A 55 5.63 -1.73 -23.63
N THR A 56 5.10 -1.20 -22.53
CA THR A 56 5.10 0.25 -22.25
C THR A 56 6.37 0.72 -21.53
N LEU A 57 6.88 -0.08 -20.60
CA LEU A 57 7.90 0.32 -19.62
C LEU A 57 9.11 -0.62 -19.57
N GLY A 58 9.04 -1.78 -20.22
CA GLY A 58 10.09 -2.79 -20.25
C GLY A 58 10.01 -3.82 -19.12
N GLU A 59 10.78 -4.90 -19.29
CA GLU A 59 10.77 -6.05 -18.37
C GLU A 59 11.22 -5.70 -16.95
N ALA A 60 12.23 -4.84 -16.80
CA ALA A 60 12.74 -4.42 -15.49
C ALA A 60 11.64 -3.73 -14.67
N ALA A 61 10.90 -2.79 -15.29
CA ALA A 61 9.80 -2.11 -14.62
C ALA A 61 8.67 -3.07 -14.21
N MET A 62 8.37 -4.08 -15.04
CA MET A 62 7.39 -5.11 -14.70
C MET A 62 7.82 -5.94 -13.48
N VAL A 63 9.10 -6.34 -13.43
CA VAL A 63 9.66 -7.08 -12.29
C VAL A 63 9.62 -6.24 -11.02
N ASP A 64 10.02 -4.97 -11.09
CA ASP A 64 10.01 -4.05 -9.95
C ASP A 64 8.59 -3.83 -9.42
N ALA A 65 7.61 -3.62 -10.30
CA ALA A 65 6.20 -3.49 -9.92
C ALA A 65 5.69 -4.75 -9.21
N ALA A 66 5.98 -5.93 -9.76
CA ALA A 66 5.59 -7.20 -9.16
C ALA A 66 6.28 -7.44 -7.79
N ALA A 67 7.55 -7.08 -7.67
CA ALA A 67 8.30 -7.16 -6.42
C ALA A 67 7.72 -6.23 -5.36
N MET A 68 7.29 -5.02 -5.74
CA MET A 68 6.67 -4.07 -4.80
C MET A 68 5.33 -4.60 -4.28
N ILE A 69 4.50 -5.16 -5.16
CA ILE A 69 3.25 -5.81 -4.75
C ILE A 69 3.55 -6.95 -3.76
N ALA A 70 4.52 -7.81 -4.06
CA ALA A 70 4.90 -8.91 -3.18
C ALA A 70 5.41 -8.41 -1.80
N ALA A 71 6.21 -7.34 -1.76
CA ALA A 71 6.73 -6.77 -0.53
C ALA A 71 5.62 -6.23 0.38
N PHE A 72 4.69 -5.44 -0.15
CA PHE A 72 3.54 -4.92 0.62
C PHE A 72 2.53 -5.99 0.99
N ASN A 73 2.53 -7.10 0.27
CA ASN A 73 1.75 -8.27 0.62
C ASN A 73 2.41 -9.00 1.82
N ALA A 74 3.73 -9.23 1.77
CA ALA A 74 4.42 -10.10 2.71
C ALA A 74 4.82 -9.43 4.04
N TYR A 75 5.39 -8.22 4.00
CA TYR A 75 5.96 -7.60 5.20
C TYR A 75 4.95 -7.29 6.30
N PRO A 76 3.75 -6.75 6.02
CA PRO A 76 2.75 -6.52 7.07
C PRO A 76 2.39 -7.81 7.81
N ARG A 77 2.22 -8.93 7.09
CA ARG A 77 1.91 -10.22 7.71
C ARG A 77 3.05 -10.77 8.56
N MET A 78 4.30 -10.53 8.15
CA MET A 78 5.44 -10.91 8.98
C MET A 78 5.47 -10.08 10.25
N ALA A 79 5.19 -8.77 10.18
CA ALA A 79 5.10 -7.91 11.34
C ALA A 79 3.98 -8.36 12.29
N ASP A 80 2.80 -8.66 11.75
CA ASP A 80 1.65 -9.18 12.51
C ASP A 80 1.97 -10.52 13.17
N ALA A 81 2.61 -11.44 12.43
CA ALA A 81 2.94 -12.78 12.93
C ALA A 81 4.04 -12.79 14.00
N THR A 82 4.95 -11.81 13.97
CA THR A 82 6.07 -11.71 14.92
C THR A 82 5.81 -10.74 16.07
N GLY A 83 4.75 -9.93 15.98
CA GLY A 83 4.43 -8.93 16.99
C GLY A 83 5.47 -7.82 17.10
N ILE A 84 6.08 -7.41 15.97
CA ILE A 84 7.07 -6.32 15.96
C ILE A 84 6.43 -5.07 16.60
N PRO A 85 7.03 -4.51 17.67
CA PRO A 85 6.45 -3.38 18.37
C PRO A 85 6.50 -2.12 17.52
N LEU A 86 5.53 -1.24 17.74
CA LEU A 86 5.54 0.09 17.15
C LEU A 86 6.66 0.93 17.76
N GLU A 87 7.50 1.54 16.92
CA GLU A 87 8.54 2.46 17.36
C GLU A 87 7.93 3.67 18.11
N ASP A 88 8.59 4.13 19.18
CA ASP A 88 8.09 5.20 20.07
C ASP A 88 7.61 6.44 19.30
N GLY A 89 8.38 6.89 18.31
CA GLY A 89 8.03 8.05 17.49
C GLY A 89 6.72 7.86 16.72
N LYS A 90 6.49 6.67 16.18
CA LYS A 90 5.24 6.32 15.48
C LYS A 90 4.09 6.12 16.46
N ALA A 91 4.36 5.56 17.64
CA ALA A 91 3.35 5.37 18.70
C ALA A 91 2.77 6.70 19.18
N ILE A 92 3.64 7.68 19.44
CA ILE A 92 3.23 9.04 19.81
C ILE A 92 2.40 9.67 18.71
N ALA A 93 2.92 9.63 17.49
CA ALA A 93 2.33 10.43 16.42
C ALA A 93 1.01 9.80 15.89
N THR A 94 0.81 8.48 16.05
CA THR A 94 -0.47 7.80 15.75
C THR A 94 -1.45 7.73 16.91
N LEU A 95 -1.11 8.23 18.11
CA LEU A 95 -1.90 8.05 19.33
C LEU A 95 -3.37 8.44 19.15
N LYS A 96 -3.63 9.64 18.62
CA LYS A 96 -5.00 10.14 18.40
C LYS A 96 -5.80 9.23 17.46
N MET A 97 -5.20 8.84 16.33
CA MET A 97 -5.83 7.92 15.37
C MET A 97 -6.14 6.57 16.02
N ARG A 98 -5.21 6.00 16.79
CA ARG A 98 -5.40 4.71 17.48
C ARG A 98 -6.50 4.79 18.53
N GLN A 99 -6.63 5.90 19.24
CA GLN A 99 -7.72 6.15 20.20
C GLN A 99 -9.08 6.31 19.51
N GLU A 100 -9.14 7.05 18.41
CA GLU A 100 -10.39 7.25 17.63
C GLU A 100 -10.90 5.94 17.02
N LEU A 101 -9.99 5.05 16.62
CA LEU A 101 -10.29 3.73 16.06
C LEU A 101 -10.38 2.63 17.13
N ASP A 102 -10.25 2.98 18.42
CA ASP A 102 -10.26 2.06 19.56
C ASP A 102 -9.29 0.87 19.46
N LEU A 103 -8.15 1.08 18.79
CA LEU A 103 -7.18 0.01 18.49
C LEU A 103 -6.43 -0.49 19.74
N GLU A 104 -6.44 0.28 20.82
CA GLU A 104 -5.84 -0.12 22.10
C GLU A 104 -6.56 -1.34 22.72
N THR A 105 -7.83 -1.57 22.38
CA THR A 105 -8.58 -2.76 22.83
C THR A 105 -8.11 -4.04 22.16
N ILE A 106 -7.63 -3.94 20.91
CA ILE A 106 -7.13 -5.06 20.12
C ILE A 106 -5.73 -5.49 20.61
N ASN A 107 -4.95 -4.52 21.08
CA ASN A 107 -3.58 -4.73 21.55
C ASN A 107 -3.50 -5.27 23.01
N ASN A 108 -4.65 -5.48 23.66
CA ASN A 108 -4.77 -5.93 25.05
C ASN A 108 -5.07 -7.43 25.21
N ALA A 109 -4.87 -8.25 24.18
CA ALA A 109 -4.69 -9.68 24.38
C ALA A 109 -3.31 -9.93 25.01
N ALA A 110 -3.21 -9.71 26.32
CA ALA A 110 -2.08 -10.17 27.13
C ALA A 110 -1.86 -11.69 26.96
N PRO A 111 -0.63 -12.20 27.12
CA PRO A 111 -0.33 -13.63 27.05
C PRO A 111 -1.15 -14.48 28.01
#